data_AF-A0A9P0Q656-F1
#
_entry.id   AF-A0A9P0Q656-F1
#
_cell.length_a   1.000
_cell.length_b   1.000
_cell.length_c   1.000
_cell.angle_alpha   90.00
_cell.angle_beta   90.00
_cell.angle_gamma   90.00
#
_symmetry.space_group_name_H-M   'P 1'
#
loop_
_entity.id
_entity.type
_entity.pdbx_description
1 polymer ?
#
loop_
_entity_poly.entity_id
_entity_poly.type
_entity_poly.pdbx_seq_one_letter_code
_entity_poly.pdbx_strand_id
1 'polypeptide(L)'
;MTASQDNRPELYEEVKLYNNAREREKYDNMADLYAVINTLQQLEKAYIRDCVTPKEYTGACSKLLVQFKAAFRQVKGDEFPSVDAFVRKFRLDCPAALERIKEDRPITIKDDKGNTSRCIADIVSLFITIMDKLRLDIRAMDDLHPELRDLVDTMNRLSILPSDFEGKQKVGEWLATLNSMQASDELSESQVRQLLFDLESSYAAFNKVLHNAA
;
A
#
# COMPACT_ATOMS: atom_id res chain seq x y z
N MET A 1 -70.58 16.81 -21.68
CA MET A 1 -70.26 17.34 -20.34
C MET A 1 -68.81 17.03 -20.04
N THR A 2 -67.98 18.06 -20.23
CA THR A 2 -66.76 18.40 -19.47
C THR A 2 -65.77 17.27 -19.15
N ALA A 3 -64.87 17.01 -20.11
CA ALA A 3 -63.51 16.61 -19.77
C ALA A 3 -62.83 17.82 -19.11
N SER A 4 -62.76 17.82 -17.78
CA SER A 4 -61.79 18.65 -17.06
C SER A 4 -60.41 18.13 -17.46
N GLN A 5 -59.78 18.76 -18.46
CA GLN A 5 -58.34 18.60 -18.66
C GLN A 5 -57.69 19.11 -17.38
N ASP A 6 -57.19 18.17 -16.58
CA ASP A 6 -56.48 18.42 -15.34
C ASP A 6 -55.33 19.38 -15.65
N ASN A 7 -55.46 20.65 -15.28
CA ASN A 7 -54.45 21.65 -15.55
C ASN A 7 -53.26 21.36 -14.63
N ARG A 8 -52.16 20.88 -15.21
CA ARG A 8 -50.93 20.48 -14.51
C ARG A 8 -49.85 21.57 -14.65
N PRO A 9 -49.91 22.66 -13.86
CA PRO A 9 -49.01 23.80 -13.98
C PRO A 9 -47.52 23.44 -13.83
N GLU A 10 -47.21 22.37 -13.09
CA GLU A 10 -45.85 21.90 -12.87
C GLU A 10 -45.16 21.41 -14.15
N LEU A 11 -45.90 21.13 -15.21
CA LEU A 11 -45.36 20.71 -16.51
C LEU A 11 -44.90 21.90 -17.38
N TYR A 12 -45.26 23.14 -17.00
CA TYR A 12 -44.94 24.35 -17.74
C TYR A 12 -43.71 25.09 -17.17
N GLU A 13 -43.12 24.59 -16.09
CA GLU A 13 -41.93 25.17 -15.45
C GLU A 13 -40.75 24.20 -15.50
N GLU A 14 -39.55 24.72 -15.79
CA GLU A 14 -38.32 23.92 -15.77
C GLU A 14 -37.92 23.59 -14.32
N VAL A 15 -37.74 22.30 -14.05
CA VAL A 15 -37.29 21.83 -12.73
C VAL A 15 -35.81 22.11 -12.56
N LYS A 16 -35.46 22.75 -11.44
CA LYS A 16 -34.06 23.02 -11.06
C LYS A 16 -33.56 21.96 -10.09
N LEU A 17 -32.29 21.59 -10.22
CA LEU A 17 -31.65 20.62 -9.34
C LEU A 17 -31.51 21.15 -7.90
N TYR A 18 -31.26 22.46 -7.76
CA TYR A 18 -31.13 23.15 -6.48
C TYR A 18 -31.82 24.52 -6.52
N ASN A 19 -32.26 25.00 -5.35
CA ASN A 19 -32.89 26.30 -5.19
C ASN A 19 -32.11 27.25 -4.26
N ASN A 20 -31.04 26.77 -3.62
CA ASN A 20 -30.19 27.59 -2.75
C ASN A 20 -28.71 27.18 -2.83
N ALA A 21 -27.83 28.03 -2.27
CA ALA A 21 -26.38 27.83 -2.32
C ALA A 21 -25.92 26.53 -1.62
N ARG A 22 -26.58 26.15 -0.53
CA ARG A 22 -26.26 24.94 0.23
C ARG A 22 -26.60 23.66 -0.55
N GLU A 23 -27.75 23.63 -1.23
CA GLU A 23 -28.13 22.54 -2.12
C GLU A 23 -27.18 22.44 -3.31
N ARG A 24 -26.78 23.57 -3.89
CA ARG A 24 -25.80 23.57 -4.99
C ARG A 24 -24.49 22.91 -4.56
N GLU A 25 -23.91 23.35 -3.45
CA GLU A 25 -22.67 22.76 -2.91
C GLU A 25 -22.84 21.27 -2.57
N LYS A 26 -24.01 20.87 -2.05
CA LYS A 26 -24.33 19.45 -1.82
C LYS A 26 -24.27 18.66 -3.13
N TYR A 27 -24.88 19.14 -4.20
CA TYR A 27 -24.85 18.45 -5.50
C TYR A 27 -23.46 18.49 -6.16
N ASP A 28 -22.69 19.56 -6.00
CA ASP A 28 -21.31 19.64 -6.50
C ASP A 28 -20.44 18.55 -5.85
N ASN A 29 -20.50 18.40 -4.52
CA ASN A 29 -19.80 17.33 -3.81
C ASN A 29 -20.25 15.92 -4.25
N MET A 30 -21.55 15.73 -4.52
CA MET A 30 -22.08 14.47 -5.04
C MET A 30 -21.60 14.19 -6.47
N ALA A 31 -21.52 15.22 -7.31
CA ALA A 31 -21.01 15.11 -8.67
C ALA A 31 -19.53 14.71 -8.67
N ASP A 32 -18.71 15.29 -7.79
CA ASP A 32 -17.31 14.91 -7.63
C ASP A 32 -17.15 13.45 -7.19
N LEU A 33 -17.92 13.01 -6.19
CA LEU A 33 -17.91 11.61 -5.75
C LEU A 33 -18.33 10.66 -6.88
N TYR A 34 -19.40 11.01 -7.61
CA TYR A 34 -19.87 10.25 -8.77
C TYR A 34 -18.76 10.12 -9.82
N ALA A 35 -18.12 11.24 -10.16
CA ALA A 35 -17.07 11.29 -11.17
C ALA A 35 -15.86 10.44 -10.78
N VAL A 36 -15.42 10.49 -9.52
CA VAL A 36 -14.30 9.69 -9.02
C VAL A 36 -14.61 8.19 -9.08
N ILE A 37 -15.79 7.77 -8.63
CA ILE A 37 -16.19 6.35 -8.67
C ILE A 37 -16.23 5.84 -10.12
N ASN A 38 -16.84 6.60 -11.03
CA ASN A 38 -16.91 6.22 -12.44
C ASN A 38 -15.52 6.21 -13.10
N THR A 39 -14.65 7.15 -12.75
CA THR A 39 -13.27 7.19 -13.26
C THR A 39 -12.48 5.97 -12.80
N LEU A 40 -12.59 5.60 -11.52
CA LEU A 40 -11.97 4.40 -10.98
C LEU A 40 -12.48 3.13 -11.69
N GLN A 41 -13.79 3.05 -11.96
CA GLN A 41 -14.38 1.94 -12.73
C GLN A 41 -13.80 1.81 -14.14
N GLN A 42 -13.59 2.93 -14.84
CA GLN A 42 -13.00 2.90 -16.18
C GLN A 42 -11.50 2.56 -16.13
N LEU A 43 -10.77 3.03 -15.11
CA LEU A 43 -9.36 2.67 -14.90
C LEU A 43 -9.20 1.17 -14.69
N GLU A 44 -10.03 0.56 -13.85
CA GLU A 44 -10.05 -0.90 -13.64
C GLU A 44 -10.28 -1.66 -14.95
N LYS A 45 -11.28 -1.24 -15.73
CA LYS A 45 -11.57 -1.85 -17.03
C LYS A 45 -10.43 -1.68 -18.03
N ALA A 46 -9.77 -0.52 -18.04
CA ALA A 46 -8.63 -0.26 -18.93
C ALA A 46 -7.44 -1.16 -18.56
N TYR A 47 -7.18 -1.37 -17.28
CA TYR A 47 -6.14 -2.29 -16.82
C TYR A 47 -6.45 -3.75 -17.16
N ILE A 48 -7.70 -4.21 -16.96
CA ILE A 48 -8.13 -5.57 -17.36
C ILE A 48 -7.95 -5.80 -18.88
N ARG A 49 -8.11 -4.75 -19.68
CA ARG A 49 -7.93 -4.79 -21.14
C ARG A 49 -6.50 -4.53 -21.59
N ASP A 50 -5.55 -4.51 -20.67
CA ASP A 50 -4.12 -4.28 -20.93
C ASP A 50 -3.84 -2.97 -21.70
N CYS A 51 -4.67 -1.95 -21.47
CA CYS A 51 -4.56 -0.64 -22.12
C CYS A 51 -3.66 0.34 -21.35
N VAL A 52 -3.20 -0.05 -20.16
CA VAL A 52 -2.45 0.81 -19.22
C VAL A 52 -1.38 -0.04 -18.54
N THR A 53 -0.17 0.48 -18.42
CA THR A 53 0.92 -0.29 -17.78
C THR A 53 0.67 -0.46 -16.28
N PRO A 54 1.23 -1.51 -15.63
CA PRO A 54 1.08 -1.71 -14.19
C PRO A 54 1.54 -0.51 -13.34
N LYS A 55 2.61 0.17 -13.76
CA LYS A 55 3.16 1.34 -13.06
C LYS A 55 2.20 2.53 -13.10
N GLU A 56 1.68 2.84 -14.29
CA GLU A 56 0.71 3.94 -14.47
C GLU A 56 -0.61 3.65 -13.75
N TYR A 57 -1.11 2.43 -13.89
CA TYR A 57 -2.31 1.97 -13.20
C TYR A 57 -2.18 2.14 -11.69
N THR A 58 -1.08 1.65 -11.10
CA THR A 58 -0.87 1.68 -9.64
C THR A 58 -0.86 3.12 -9.12
N GLY A 59 -0.14 4.02 -9.80
CA GLY A 59 -0.10 5.43 -9.42
C GLY A 59 -1.46 6.12 -9.54
N ALA A 60 -2.17 5.90 -10.65
CA ALA A 60 -3.50 6.49 -10.88
C ALA A 60 -4.56 5.95 -9.91
N CYS A 61 -4.58 4.63 -9.66
CA CYS A 61 -5.52 3.97 -8.76
C CYS A 61 -5.32 4.44 -7.31
N SER A 62 -4.07 4.48 -6.82
CA SER A 62 -3.75 5.01 -5.48
C SER A 62 -4.23 6.45 -5.31
N LYS A 63 -4.03 7.32 -6.32
CA LYS A 63 -4.52 8.71 -6.29
C LYS A 63 -6.05 8.78 -6.24
N LEU A 64 -6.74 8.00 -7.08
CA LEU A 64 -8.20 7.97 -7.13
C LEU A 64 -8.81 7.44 -5.82
N LEU A 65 -8.19 6.45 -5.17
CA LEU A 65 -8.65 5.94 -3.86
C LEU A 65 -8.54 7.01 -2.76
N VAL A 66 -7.46 7.81 -2.76
CA VAL A 66 -7.33 8.95 -1.84
C VAL A 66 -8.39 10.03 -2.12
N GLN A 67 -8.60 10.36 -3.40
CA GLN A 67 -9.63 11.33 -3.82
C GLN A 67 -11.04 10.84 -3.46
N PHE A 68 -11.33 9.55 -3.66
CA PHE A 68 -12.58 8.93 -3.26
C PHE A 68 -12.83 9.10 -1.76
N LYS A 69 -11.83 8.80 -0.92
CA LYS A 69 -11.94 8.97 0.54
C LYS A 69 -12.26 10.41 0.93
N ALA A 70 -11.64 11.40 0.27
CA ALA A 70 -11.93 12.80 0.51
C ALA A 70 -13.35 13.20 0.05
N ALA A 71 -13.73 12.85 -1.19
CA ALA A 71 -15.04 13.13 -1.75
C ALA A 71 -16.18 12.47 -0.95
N PHE A 72 -16.00 11.20 -0.55
CA PHE A 72 -17.00 10.48 0.23
C PHE A 72 -17.20 11.09 1.62
N ARG A 73 -16.15 11.62 2.26
CA ARG A 73 -16.31 12.34 3.54
C ARG A 73 -17.20 13.58 3.43
N GLN A 74 -17.18 14.28 2.30
CA GLN A 74 -18.02 15.46 2.07
C GLN A 74 -19.49 15.09 1.83
N VAL A 75 -19.74 13.91 1.26
CA VAL A 75 -21.10 13.42 0.95
C VAL A 75 -21.70 12.57 2.08
N LYS A 76 -20.87 12.01 2.96
CA LYS A 76 -21.29 11.11 4.03
C LYS A 76 -22.21 11.84 5.01
N GLY A 77 -23.37 11.23 5.25
CA GLY A 77 -24.38 11.73 6.18
C GLY A 77 -25.55 10.76 6.27
N ASP A 78 -26.67 11.19 6.85
CA ASP A 78 -27.84 10.33 7.08
C ASP A 78 -28.42 9.76 5.76
N GLU A 79 -28.36 10.54 4.67
CA GLU A 79 -28.84 10.11 3.35
C GLU A 79 -27.89 9.07 2.70
N PHE A 80 -26.58 9.18 2.96
CA PHE A 80 -25.54 8.36 2.36
C PHE A 80 -24.55 7.85 3.42
N PRO A 81 -24.95 6.86 4.24
CA PRO A 81 -24.09 6.33 5.29
C PRO A 81 -22.92 5.50 4.74
N SER A 82 -23.10 4.90 3.55
CA SER A 82 -22.10 4.08 2.86
C SER A 82 -22.04 4.41 1.37
N VAL A 83 -20.94 4.02 0.73
CA VAL A 83 -20.79 4.15 -0.73
C VAL A 83 -21.84 3.32 -1.48
N ASP A 84 -22.24 2.15 -0.96
CA ASP A 84 -23.29 1.32 -1.55
C ASP A 84 -24.64 2.05 -1.61
N ALA A 85 -24.98 2.83 -0.58
CA ALA A 85 -26.20 3.61 -0.56
C ALA A 85 -26.19 4.68 -1.66
N PHE A 86 -25.05 5.35 -1.85
CA PHE A 86 -24.86 6.35 -2.89
C PHE A 86 -24.95 5.73 -4.30
N VAL A 87 -24.22 4.66 -4.54
CA VAL A 87 -24.20 3.93 -5.82
C VAL A 87 -25.61 3.41 -6.18
N ARG A 88 -26.36 2.89 -5.20
CA ARG A 88 -27.73 2.44 -5.41
C ARG A 88 -28.69 3.59 -5.74
N LYS A 89 -28.59 4.71 -5.02
CA LYS A 89 -29.46 5.88 -5.23
C LYS A 89 -29.32 6.45 -6.63
N PHE A 90 -28.08 6.60 -7.10
CA PHE A 90 -27.77 7.18 -8.42
C PHE A 90 -27.60 6.14 -9.53
N ARG A 91 -27.82 4.85 -9.23
CA ARG A 91 -27.76 3.71 -10.17
C ARG A 91 -26.42 3.59 -10.89
N LEU A 92 -25.31 3.78 -10.17
CA LEU A 92 -23.98 3.54 -10.73
C LEU A 92 -23.73 2.03 -10.82
N ASP A 93 -23.37 1.53 -12.00
CA ASP A 93 -22.92 0.15 -12.19
C ASP A 93 -21.38 0.11 -12.20
N CYS A 94 -20.79 0.03 -11.00
CA CYS A 94 -19.34 0.16 -10.79
C CYS A 94 -18.74 -0.98 -9.93
N PRO A 95 -18.95 -2.27 -10.28
CA PRO A 95 -18.53 -3.40 -9.45
C PRO A 95 -17.01 -3.46 -9.24
N ALA A 96 -16.19 -3.12 -10.24
CA ALA A 96 -14.73 -3.16 -10.11
C ALA A 96 -14.23 -2.04 -9.19
N ALA A 97 -14.77 -0.83 -9.32
CA ALA A 97 -14.45 0.27 -8.42
C ALA A 97 -14.84 -0.04 -6.97
N LEU A 98 -16.01 -0.67 -6.74
CA LEU A 98 -16.45 -1.03 -5.39
C LEU A 98 -15.51 -2.04 -4.73
N GLU A 99 -15.05 -3.07 -5.46
CA GLU A 99 -14.06 -4.00 -4.92
C GLU A 99 -12.73 -3.31 -4.60
N ARG A 100 -12.25 -2.40 -5.44
CA ARG A 100 -11.04 -1.61 -5.14
C ARG A 100 -11.19 -0.70 -3.94
N ILE A 101 -12.34 -0.03 -3.81
CA ILE A 101 -12.66 0.82 -2.66
C ILE A 101 -12.70 0.00 -1.38
N LYS A 102 -13.27 -1.20 -1.44
CA LYS A 102 -13.36 -2.13 -0.29
C LYS A 102 -11.99 -2.65 0.14
N GLU A 103 -11.10 -2.93 -0.80
CA GLU A 103 -9.72 -3.34 -0.51
C GLU A 103 -8.79 -2.17 -0.14
N ASP A 104 -9.16 -0.94 -0.50
CA ASP A 104 -8.39 0.30 -0.32
C ASP A 104 -6.96 0.24 -0.90
N ARG A 105 -6.77 -0.52 -1.98
CA ARG A 105 -5.49 -0.64 -2.70
C ARG A 105 -5.66 -1.06 -4.17
N PRO A 106 -4.72 -0.69 -5.06
CA PRO A 106 -4.66 -1.20 -6.43
C PRO A 106 -4.49 -2.72 -6.46
N ILE A 107 -5.01 -3.37 -7.50
CA ILE A 107 -4.93 -4.85 -7.65
C ILE A 107 -3.49 -5.38 -7.78
N THR A 108 -2.55 -4.51 -8.17
CA THR A 108 -1.12 -4.79 -8.27
C THR A 108 -0.43 -4.92 -6.92
N ILE A 109 -1.01 -4.35 -5.86
CA ILE A 109 -0.47 -4.40 -4.50
C ILE A 109 -1.13 -5.56 -3.75
N LYS A 110 -0.36 -6.61 -3.48
CA LYS A 110 -0.83 -7.76 -2.70
C LYS A 110 -0.98 -7.39 -1.23
N ASP A 111 -2.03 -7.92 -0.60
CA ASP A 111 -2.22 -7.85 0.84
C ASP A 111 -1.28 -8.81 1.56
N ASP A 112 -0.18 -8.28 2.06
CA ASP A 112 0.67 -9.03 2.97
C ASP A 112 0.17 -8.95 4.43
N LYS A 113 -1.04 -8.40 4.70
CA LYS A 113 -1.67 -8.31 6.04
C LYS A 113 -0.77 -7.70 7.12
N GLY A 114 0.03 -6.69 6.77
CA GLY A 114 0.99 -6.06 7.68
C GLY A 114 2.28 -6.87 7.92
N ASN A 115 2.43 -8.03 7.28
CA ASN A 115 3.66 -8.82 7.31
C ASN A 115 4.85 -8.01 6.74
N THR A 116 4.62 -7.15 5.74
CA THR A 116 5.66 -6.25 5.21
C THR A 116 6.18 -5.29 6.26
N SER A 117 5.30 -4.53 6.94
CA SER A 117 5.70 -3.58 7.98
C SER A 117 6.37 -4.26 9.17
N ARG A 118 5.86 -5.44 9.56
CA ARG A 118 6.48 -6.27 10.60
C ARG A 118 7.88 -6.75 10.18
N CYS A 119 8.02 -7.31 8.97
CA CYS A 119 9.31 -7.75 8.44
C CYS A 119 10.30 -6.59 8.34
N ILE A 120 9.87 -5.39 7.94
CA ILE A 120 10.73 -4.21 7.90
C ILE A 120 11.24 -3.87 9.30
N ALA A 121 10.35 -3.81 10.30
CA ALA A 121 10.74 -3.52 11.67
C ALA A 121 11.70 -4.58 12.23
N ASP A 122 11.41 -5.86 11.99
CA ASP A 122 12.26 -6.98 12.41
C ASP A 122 13.65 -6.91 11.74
N ILE A 123 13.73 -6.63 10.43
CA ILE A 123 15.01 -6.48 9.70
C ILE A 123 15.84 -5.33 10.26
N VAL A 124 15.23 -4.16 10.47
CA VAL A 124 15.92 -2.98 11.04
C VAL A 124 16.44 -3.30 12.43
N SER A 125 15.61 -3.94 13.27
CA SER A 125 16.00 -4.36 14.61
C SER A 125 17.19 -5.31 14.56
N LEU A 126 17.15 -6.35 13.73
CA LEU A 126 18.20 -7.36 13.62
C LEU A 126 19.52 -6.77 13.12
N PHE A 127 19.49 -5.87 12.12
CA PHE A 127 20.69 -5.15 11.70
C PHE A 127 21.34 -4.39 12.85
N ILE A 128 20.55 -3.62 13.61
CA ILE A 128 21.04 -2.85 14.77
C ILE A 128 21.60 -3.81 15.83
N THR A 129 20.85 -4.85 16.19
CA THR A 129 21.25 -5.82 17.21
C THR A 129 22.58 -6.50 16.87
N ILE A 130 22.76 -6.98 15.64
CA ILE A 130 24.00 -7.65 15.22
C ILE A 130 25.18 -6.67 15.23
N MET A 131 24.99 -5.47 14.68
CA MET A 131 26.04 -4.44 14.68
C MET A 131 26.44 -4.03 16.10
N ASP A 132 25.48 -3.90 17.01
CA ASP A 132 25.76 -3.55 18.40
C ASP A 132 26.48 -4.68 19.15
N LYS A 133 26.09 -5.94 18.95
CA LYS A 133 26.84 -7.10 19.49
C LYS A 133 28.31 -7.06 19.08
N LEU A 134 28.58 -6.86 17.79
CA LEU A 134 29.94 -6.80 17.25
C LEU A 134 30.74 -5.61 17.83
N ARG A 135 30.09 -4.45 18.03
CA ARG A 135 30.73 -3.27 18.64
C ARG A 135 30.99 -3.43 20.14
N LEU A 136 30.23 -4.31 20.81
CA LEU A 136 30.45 -4.71 22.21
C LEU A 136 31.46 -5.86 22.35
N ASP A 137 32.16 -6.22 21.27
CA ASP A 137 33.13 -7.32 21.20
C ASP A 137 32.53 -8.72 21.45
N ILE A 138 31.23 -8.88 21.18
CA ILE A 138 30.56 -10.19 21.16
C ILE A 138 30.78 -10.80 19.78
N ARG A 139 31.63 -11.84 19.71
CA ARG A 139 32.13 -12.41 18.46
C ARG A 139 31.93 -13.92 18.30
N ALA A 140 31.39 -14.57 19.34
CA ALA A 140 31.20 -16.01 19.34
C ALA A 140 30.14 -16.43 18.32
N MET A 141 30.35 -17.59 17.71
CA MET A 141 29.46 -18.15 16.69
C MET A 141 28.03 -18.32 17.23
N ASP A 142 27.88 -18.90 18.43
CA ASP A 142 26.57 -19.14 19.04
C ASP A 142 25.84 -17.86 19.45
N ASP A 143 26.57 -16.80 19.78
CA ASP A 143 26.02 -15.48 20.07
C ASP A 143 25.59 -14.70 18.82
N LEU A 144 26.18 -14.94 17.64
CA LEU A 144 25.90 -14.17 16.42
C LEU A 144 24.99 -14.91 15.43
N HIS A 145 25.06 -16.24 15.42
CA HIS A 145 24.36 -17.08 14.45
C HIS A 145 22.83 -16.93 14.49
N PRO A 146 22.15 -16.92 15.66
CA PRO A 146 20.69 -16.83 15.71
C PRO A 146 20.16 -15.56 15.04
N GLU A 147 20.74 -14.39 15.33
CA GLU A 147 20.29 -13.14 14.75
C GLU A 147 20.62 -13.02 13.26
N LEU A 148 21.79 -13.51 12.82
CA LEU A 148 22.13 -13.54 11.39
C LEU A 148 21.21 -14.47 10.61
N ARG A 149 20.83 -15.62 11.19
CA ARG A 149 19.88 -16.55 10.59
C ARG A 149 18.50 -15.90 10.44
N ASP A 150 18.00 -15.30 11.52
CA ASP A 150 16.71 -14.62 11.52
C ASP A 150 16.68 -13.44 10.55
N LEU A 151 17.81 -12.73 10.38
CA LEU A 151 17.93 -11.63 9.42
C LEU A 151 17.77 -12.13 7.98
N VAL A 152 18.50 -13.21 7.61
CA VAL A 152 18.39 -13.83 6.27
C VAL A 152 16.97 -14.32 6.02
N ASP A 153 16.39 -15.05 6.96
CA ASP A 153 15.06 -15.62 6.81
C ASP A 153 13.99 -14.51 6.70
N THR A 154 14.12 -13.44 7.49
CA THR A 154 13.19 -12.29 7.42
C THR A 154 13.32 -11.51 6.12
N MET A 155 14.55 -11.29 5.63
CA MET A 155 14.79 -10.69 4.32
C MET A 155 14.22 -11.53 3.18
N ASN A 156 14.27 -12.87 3.27
CA ASN A 156 13.68 -13.75 2.27
C ASN A 156 12.15 -13.74 2.26
N ARG A 157 11.51 -13.51 3.41
CA ARG A 157 10.05 -13.33 3.50
C ARG A 157 9.57 -11.98 2.97
N LEU A 158 10.42 -10.96 2.96
CA LEU A 158 10.06 -9.62 2.55
C LEU A 158 9.96 -9.52 1.01
N SER A 159 8.72 -9.49 0.51
CA SER A 159 8.33 -9.49 -0.91
C SER A 159 8.80 -8.27 -1.69
N ILE A 160 9.02 -7.13 -1.03
CA ILE A 160 9.46 -5.88 -1.69
C ILE A 160 10.94 -5.92 -2.06
N LEU A 161 11.72 -6.83 -1.48
CA LEU A 161 13.14 -6.94 -1.78
C LEU A 161 13.33 -7.64 -3.12
N PRO A 162 14.10 -7.04 -4.06
CA PRO A 162 14.50 -7.72 -5.28
C PRO A 162 15.15 -9.08 -4.99
N SER A 163 14.97 -10.03 -5.92
CA SER A 163 15.58 -11.36 -5.81
C SER A 163 17.11 -11.31 -5.83
N ASP A 164 17.68 -10.28 -6.44
CA ASP A 164 19.11 -9.98 -6.58
C ASP A 164 19.60 -8.92 -5.58
N PHE A 165 18.86 -8.67 -4.49
CA PHE A 165 19.26 -7.70 -3.48
C PHE A 165 20.63 -8.07 -2.87
N GLU A 166 21.65 -7.24 -3.11
CA GLU A 166 23.04 -7.46 -2.67
C GLU A 166 23.15 -7.76 -1.17
N GLY A 167 22.33 -7.11 -0.33
CA GLY A 167 22.33 -7.37 1.11
C GLY A 167 21.96 -8.80 1.48
N LYS A 168 21.07 -9.47 0.72
CA LYS A 168 20.76 -10.90 0.93
C LYS A 168 21.98 -11.77 0.69
N GLN A 169 22.75 -11.45 -0.34
CA GLN A 169 23.94 -12.20 -0.68
C GLN A 169 25.00 -12.05 0.42
N LYS A 170 25.36 -10.81 0.80
CA LYS A 170 26.38 -10.56 1.82
C LYS A 170 26.05 -11.19 3.16
N VAL A 171 24.84 -10.97 3.67
CA VAL A 171 24.42 -11.54 4.96
C VAL A 171 24.37 -13.08 4.87
N GLY A 172 23.97 -13.63 3.73
CA GLY A 172 23.99 -15.08 3.47
C GLY A 172 25.40 -15.69 3.47
N GLU A 173 26.40 -15.00 2.90
CA GLU A 173 27.81 -15.42 2.91
C GLU A 173 28.38 -15.45 4.34
N TRP A 174 28.03 -14.47 5.17
CA TRP A 174 28.40 -14.44 6.58
C TRP A 174 27.73 -15.54 7.41
N LEU A 175 26.44 -15.80 7.17
CA LEU A 175 25.74 -16.93 7.78
C LEU A 175 26.38 -18.27 7.38
N ALA A 176 26.78 -18.43 6.11
CA ALA A 176 27.49 -19.61 5.64
C ALA A 176 28.86 -19.78 6.33
N THR A 177 29.57 -18.68 6.55
CA THR A 177 30.82 -18.67 7.32
C THR A 177 30.59 -19.16 8.75
N LEU A 178 29.59 -18.62 9.46
CA LEU A 178 29.25 -19.08 10.82
C LEU A 178 28.80 -20.54 10.87
N ASN A 179 28.05 -21.02 9.86
CA ASN A 179 27.65 -22.43 9.76
C ASN A 179 28.84 -23.40 9.65
N SER A 180 30.00 -22.92 9.19
CA SER A 180 31.23 -23.72 9.08
C SER A 180 32.08 -23.73 10.37
N MET A 181 31.71 -22.92 11.36
CA MET A 181 32.40 -22.77 12.63
C MET A 181 31.73 -23.63 13.72
N GLN A 182 32.48 -23.96 14.77
CA GLN A 182 31.92 -24.55 15.98
C GLN A 182 31.30 -23.46 16.86
N ALA A 183 30.39 -23.85 17.75
CA ALA A 183 29.71 -22.91 18.65
C ALA A 183 30.68 -22.05 19.48
N SER A 184 31.81 -22.61 19.89
CA SER A 184 32.84 -21.93 20.69
C SER A 184 33.81 -21.07 19.86
N ASP A 185 33.75 -21.14 18.53
CA ASP A 185 34.67 -20.39 17.69
C ASP A 185 34.26 -18.92 17.64
N GLU A 186 35.23 -18.01 17.63
CA GLU A 186 35.02 -16.57 17.50
C GLU A 186 35.47 -16.06 16.13
N LEU A 187 34.78 -15.03 15.64
CA LEU A 187 35.27 -14.24 14.52
C LEU A 187 36.53 -13.47 14.91
N SER A 188 37.52 -13.43 14.01
CA SER A 188 38.70 -12.60 14.20
C SER A 188 38.37 -11.10 14.10
N GLU A 189 39.23 -10.24 14.67
CA GLU A 189 39.03 -8.79 14.56
C GLU A 189 38.91 -8.29 13.11
N SER A 190 39.63 -8.90 12.17
CA SER A 190 39.52 -8.53 10.75
C SER A 190 38.19 -8.97 10.16
N GLN A 191 37.68 -10.15 10.52
CA GLN A 191 36.36 -10.62 10.12
C GLN A 191 35.25 -9.74 10.70
N VAL A 192 35.36 -9.33 11.97
CA VAL A 192 34.39 -8.41 12.60
C VAL A 192 34.33 -7.07 11.88
N ARG A 193 35.48 -6.47 11.53
CA ARG A 193 35.50 -5.21 10.78
C ARG A 193 34.86 -5.35 9.40
N GLN A 194 35.12 -6.45 8.70
CA GLN A 194 34.52 -6.71 7.39
C GLN A 194 33.01 -6.96 7.50
N LEU A 195 32.57 -7.75 8.48
CA LEU A 195 31.16 -8.01 8.75
C LEU A 195 30.40 -6.72 9.08
N LEU A 196 30.96 -5.85 9.94
CA LEU A 196 30.36 -4.55 10.23
C LEU A 196 30.20 -3.70 8.96
N PHE A 197 31.23 -3.63 8.12
CA PHE A 197 31.17 -2.89 6.86
C PHE A 197 30.10 -3.45 5.91
N ASP A 198 30.01 -4.77 5.79
CA ASP A 198 29.02 -5.44 4.94
C ASP A 198 27.59 -5.26 5.47
N LEU A 199 27.39 -5.28 6.79
CA LEU A 199 26.10 -4.99 7.43
C LEU A 199 25.69 -3.53 7.24
N GLU A 200 26.60 -2.57 7.46
CA GLU A 200 26.33 -1.14 7.27
C GLU A 200 25.97 -0.83 5.81
N SER A 201 26.71 -1.39 4.85
CA SER A 201 26.42 -1.22 3.43
C SER A 201 25.09 -1.88 3.02
N SER A 202 24.81 -3.08 3.53
CA SER A 202 23.54 -3.79 3.29
C SER A 202 22.35 -3.05 3.89
N TYR A 203 22.49 -2.48 5.08
CA TYR A 203 21.48 -1.68 5.74
C TYR A 203 21.21 -0.35 5.00
N ALA A 204 22.26 0.31 4.51
CA ALA A 204 22.12 1.51 3.68
C ALA A 204 21.39 1.19 2.36
N ALA A 205 21.74 0.09 1.69
CA ALA A 205 21.06 -0.37 0.49
C ALA A 205 19.59 -0.74 0.78
N PHE A 206 19.32 -1.39 1.91
CA PHE A 206 17.96 -1.71 2.36
C PHE A 206 17.11 -0.44 2.53
N ASN A 207 17.62 0.57 3.23
CA ASN A 207 16.91 1.84 3.41
C ASN A 207 16.64 2.56 2.07
N LYS A 208 17.57 2.47 1.11
CA LYS A 208 17.37 3.01 -0.24
C LYS A 208 16.23 2.29 -0.97
N VAL A 209 16.10 0.97 -0.83
CA VAL A 209 14.96 0.22 -1.39
C VAL A 209 13.65 0.69 -0.75
N LEU A 210 13.60 0.85 0.57
CA LEU A 210 12.41 1.35 1.27
C LEU A 210 11.98 2.74 0.79
N HIS A 211 12.93 3.66 0.62
CA HIS A 211 12.63 5.01 0.11
C HIS A 211 12.17 5.02 -1.34
N ASN A 212 12.63 4.09 -2.17
CA ASN A 212 12.22 3.99 -3.57
C ASN A 212 10.91 3.20 -3.77
N ALA A 213 10.51 2.41 -2.79
CA ALA A 213 9.26 1.63 -2.80
C ALA A 213 8.06 2.39 -2.20
N ALA A 214 8.30 3.53 -1.53
CA ALA A 214 7.29 4.46 -1.01
C ALA A 214 6.85 5.48 -2.07
#